data_AF-A0A3M1Q2E4-F1
#
_entry.id   AF-A0A3M1Q2E4-F1
#
_cell.length_a   1.000
_cell.length_b   1.000
_cell.length_c   1.000
_cell.angle_alpha   90.00
_cell.angle_beta   90.00
_cell.angle_gamma   90.00
#
_symmetry.space_group_name_H-M   'P 1'
#
loop_
_entity.id
_entity.type
_entity.pdbx_description
1 polymer ?
#
loop_
_entity_poly.entity_id
_entity_poly.type
_entity_poly.pdbx_seq_one_letter_code
_entity_poly.pdbx_strand_id
1 'polypeptide(L)'
;MGQRLVAIAIALAALLLALDRQFPVLAQPGRIIGGGEPCRIKGNISAAGERIYHLPGDRYYAATRIDRWKGERWFCSEEEAERAGFRRARW
;
A
#
# COMPACT_ATOMS: atom_id res chain seq x y z
N MET A 1 -14.67 -26.53 -40.89
CA MET A 1 -15.55 -25.65 -40.09
C MET A 1 -15.18 -25.60 -38.58
N GLY A 2 -14.31 -26.46 -38.03
CA GLY A 2 -14.16 -26.63 -36.57
C GLY A 2 -13.04 -25.85 -35.84
N GLN A 3 -12.08 -25.24 -36.54
CA GLN A 3 -10.94 -24.58 -35.86
C GLN A 3 -11.18 -23.11 -35.52
N ARG A 4 -12.11 -22.44 -36.21
CA ARG A 4 -12.47 -21.03 -35.95
C ARG A 4 -13.28 -20.87 -34.66
N LEU A 5 -14.11 -21.84 -34.32
CA LEU A 5 -14.91 -21.81 -33.09
C LEU A 5 -14.05 -22.06 -31.84
N VAL A 6 -13.02 -22.91 -31.94
CA VAL A 6 -12.09 -23.20 -30.82
C VAL A 6 -11.19 -21.99 -30.51
N ALA A 7 -10.71 -21.27 -31.54
CA ALA A 7 -9.89 -20.07 -31.34
C ALA A 7 -10.66 -18.92 -30.66
N ILE A 8 -11.95 -18.75 -30.98
CA ILE A 8 -12.81 -17.73 -30.35
C ILE A 8 -13.08 -18.06 -28.87
N ALA A 9 -13.29 -19.34 -28.54
CA ALA A 9 -13.47 -19.78 -27.16
C ALA A 9 -12.23 -19.57 -26.28
N ILE A 10 -11.03 -19.80 -26.82
CA ILE A 10 -9.76 -19.60 -26.10
C ILE A 10 -9.48 -18.10 -25.86
N ALA A 11 -9.75 -17.24 -26.84
CA ALA A 11 -9.56 -15.79 -26.70
C ALA A 11 -10.51 -15.18 -25.65
N LEU A 12 -11.76 -15.65 -25.58
CA LEU A 12 -12.74 -15.23 -24.55
C LEU A 12 -12.35 -15.73 -23.15
N ALA A 13 -11.84 -16.96 -23.02
CA ALA A 13 -11.35 -17.49 -21.74
C ALA A 13 -10.11 -16.72 -21.23
N ALA A 14 -9.19 -16.32 -22.12
CA ALA A 14 -8.02 -15.51 -21.76
C ALA A 14 -8.41 -14.08 -21.32
N LEU A 15 -9.42 -13.48 -21.94
CA LEU A 15 -9.95 -12.16 -21.56
C LEU A 15 -10.68 -12.19 -20.20
N LEU A 16 -11.36 -13.29 -19.89
CA LEU A 16 -12.00 -13.49 -18.57
C LEU A 16 -10.99 -13.73 -17.45
N LEU A 17 -9.85 -14.39 -17.73
CA LEU A 17 -8.76 -14.58 -16.75
C LEU A 17 -7.93 -13.31 -16.50
N ALA A 18 -7.91 -12.36 -17.44
CA ALA A 18 -7.16 -11.11 -17.32
C ALA A 18 -7.85 -10.05 -16.44
N LEU A 19 -9.16 -10.20 -16.17
CA LEU A 19 -9.91 -9.28 -15.30
C LEU A 19 -9.82 -9.62 -13.80
N ASP A 20 -9.30 -10.81 -13.45
CA ASP A 20 -9.17 -11.26 -12.05
C ASP A 20 -7.80 -10.92 -11.42
N ARG A 21 -6.87 -10.33 -12.17
CA ARG A 21 -5.47 -10.14 -11.74
C ARG A 21 -5.07 -8.71 -11.38
N GLN A 22 -6.03 -7.83 -11.07
CA GLN A 22 -5.71 -6.52 -10.51
C GLN A 22 -6.73 -6.13 -9.43
N PHE A 23 -6.97 -7.02 -8.47
CA PHE A 23 -7.48 -6.58 -7.18
C PHE A 23 -6.30 -6.04 -6.36
N PRO A 24 -6.22 -4.73 -6.10
CA PRO A 24 -5.23 -4.23 -5.15
C PRO A 24 -5.49 -4.93 -3.82
N VAL A 25 -4.41 -5.49 -3.26
CA VAL A 25 -4.34 -6.16 -1.96
C VAL A 25 -5.29 -5.48 -0.98
N LEU A 26 -6.34 -6.20 -0.58
CA LEU A 26 -7.21 -5.78 0.50
C LEU A 26 -6.31 -5.42 1.69
N ALA A 27 -6.45 -4.18 2.15
CA ALA A 27 -5.73 -3.62 3.29
C ALA A 27 -5.48 -4.70 4.34
N GLN A 28 -4.21 -5.11 4.53
CA GLN A 28 -3.86 -6.07 5.55
C GLN A 28 -4.11 -5.41 6.91
N PRO A 29 -5.08 -5.87 7.72
CA PRO A 29 -5.25 -5.32 9.06
C PRO A 29 -4.05 -5.78 9.89
N GLY A 30 -3.20 -4.82 10.29
CA GLY A 30 -2.16 -5.02 11.28
C GLY A 30 -1.13 -6.08 10.91
N ARG A 31 -0.35 -5.85 9.85
CA ARG A 31 0.82 -6.69 9.55
C ARG A 31 1.80 -6.57 10.72
N ILE A 32 1.79 -7.57 11.59
CA ILE A 32 2.83 -7.78 12.58
C ILE A 32 4.04 -8.33 11.80
N ILE A 33 5.16 -7.59 11.78
CA ILE A 33 6.42 -8.13 11.25
C ILE A 33 6.74 -9.41 12.01
N GLY A 34 7.17 -10.47 11.30
CA GLY A 34 7.42 -11.79 11.88
C GLY A 34 8.27 -11.69 13.14
N GLY A 35 7.62 -11.77 14.30
CA GLY A 35 8.21 -11.34 15.58
C GLY A 35 7.29 -10.54 16.52
N GLY A 36 6.01 -10.28 16.20
CA GLY A 36 5.07 -9.71 17.18
C GLY A 36 5.04 -8.18 17.27
N GLU A 37 5.94 -7.47 16.59
CA GLU A 37 6.06 -6.02 16.75
C GLU A 37 5.08 -5.22 15.88
N PRO A 38 4.42 -4.19 16.45
CA PRO A 38 3.55 -3.31 15.69
C PRO A 38 4.36 -2.44 14.72
N CYS A 39 3.84 -2.21 13.51
CA CYS A 39 4.42 -1.26 12.54
C CYS A 39 4.70 0.10 13.20
N ARG A 40 5.97 0.54 13.22
CA ARG A 40 6.39 1.75 13.95
C ARG A 40 6.64 2.96 13.06
N ILE A 41 6.58 2.86 11.75
CA ILE A 41 6.83 4.01 10.88
C ILE A 41 5.55 4.81 10.75
N LYS A 42 5.55 6.09 11.14
CA LYS A 42 4.36 6.95 11.13
C LYS A 42 4.24 7.70 9.81
N GLY A 43 3.21 7.45 9.01
CA GLY A 43 2.94 8.18 7.77
C GLY A 43 1.78 9.17 7.91
N ASN A 44 2.06 10.47 7.95
CA ASN A 44 1.07 11.54 8.07
C ASN A 44 0.89 12.35 6.78
N ILE A 45 -0.20 13.11 6.69
CA ILE A 45 -0.49 14.00 5.57
C ILE A 45 -0.50 15.43 6.12
N SER A 46 0.49 16.22 5.69
CA SER A 46 0.64 17.61 6.12
C SER A 46 -0.56 18.47 5.71
N ALA A 47 -0.67 19.67 6.27
CA ALA A 47 -1.70 20.63 5.86
C ALA A 47 -1.61 21.01 4.37
N ALA A 48 -0.42 20.92 3.76
CA ALA A 48 -0.19 21.15 2.33
C ALA A 48 -0.48 19.90 1.46
N GLY A 49 -0.96 18.80 2.05
CA GLY A 49 -1.26 17.56 1.34
C GLY A 49 -0.06 16.64 1.10
N GLU A 50 1.14 17.02 1.56
CA GLU A 50 2.32 16.16 1.44
C GLU A 50 2.20 14.91 2.32
N ARG A 51 2.48 13.74 1.74
CA ARG A 51 2.57 12.46 2.44
C ARG A 51 3.98 12.25 2.97
N ILE A 52 4.15 12.28 4.28
CA ILE A 52 5.47 12.23 4.94
C ILE A 52 5.51 11.05 5.91
N TYR A 53 6.59 10.27 5.90
CA TYR A 53 6.80 9.22 6.88
C TYR A 53 7.95 9.54 7.84
N HIS A 54 7.76 9.17 9.10
CA HIS A 54 8.71 9.36 10.20
C HIS A 54 9.13 8.01 10.78
N LEU A 55 10.43 7.77 10.88
CA LEU A 55 11.00 6.65 11.61
C LEU A 55 11.06 6.92 13.12
N PRO A 56 11.05 5.87 13.96
CA PRO A 56 11.43 6.01 15.36
C PRO A 56 12.80 6.67 15.49
N GLY A 57 12.87 7.78 16.23
CA GLY A 57 14.09 8.59 16.40
C GLY A 57 14.13 9.88 15.57
N ASP A 58 13.28 10.02 14.55
CA ASP A 58 13.14 11.30 13.83
C ASP A 58 12.63 12.39 14.80
N ARG A 59 13.06 13.64 14.61
CA ARG A 59 12.81 14.76 15.55
C ARG A 59 11.32 14.94 15.85
N TYR A 60 10.49 14.79 14.82
CA TYR A 60 9.04 15.00 14.93
C TYR A 60 8.26 13.72 15.16
N TYR A 61 8.91 12.56 15.27
CA TYR A 61 8.23 11.27 15.41
C TYR A 61 7.25 11.23 16.59
N ALA A 62 7.64 11.76 17.75
CA ALA A 62 6.80 11.79 18.94
C ALA A 62 5.60 12.74 18.79
N ALA A 63 5.79 13.87 18.10
CA ALA A 63 4.77 14.88 17.88
C ALA A 63 3.77 14.47 16.79
N THR A 64 4.20 13.69 15.80
CA THR A 64 3.34 13.20 14.73
C THR A 64 2.29 12.24 15.29
N ARG A 65 1.02 12.63 15.16
CA ARG A 65 -0.16 11.80 15.42
C ARG A 65 -0.75 11.37 14.08
N ILE A 66 -1.26 10.15 14.04
CA ILE A 66 -1.83 9.55 12.83
C ILE A 66 -3.35 9.64 12.90
N ASP A 67 -3.93 10.29 11.91
CA ASP A 67 -5.36 10.33 11.66
C ASP A 67 -5.74 9.43 10.47
N ARG A 68 -6.28 8.24 10.78
CA ARG A 68 -6.69 7.25 9.77
C ARG A 68 -7.77 7.76 8.84
N TRP A 69 -8.61 8.71 9.28
CA TRP A 69 -9.68 9.28 8.45
C TRP A 69 -9.15 10.15 7.33
N LYS A 70 -7.98 10.78 7.54
CA LYS A 70 -7.27 11.54 6.50
C LYS A 70 -6.48 10.65 5.54
N GLY A 71 -6.45 9.33 5.77
CA GLY A 71 -5.63 8.38 5.01
C GLY A 71 -4.19 8.24 5.53
N GLU A 72 -3.91 8.75 6.72
CA GLU A 72 -2.64 8.57 7.43
C GLU A 72 -2.59 7.17 8.05
N ARG A 73 -1.40 6.57 8.15
CA ARG A 73 -1.25 5.19 8.67
C ARG A 73 0.14 4.88 9.16
N TRP A 74 0.30 3.72 9.80
CA TRP A 74 1.61 3.16 10.12
C TRP A 74 2.10 2.22 9.01
N PHE A 75 3.42 2.17 8.83
CA PHE A 75 4.11 1.29 7.91
C PHE A 75 5.10 0.40 8.65
N CYS A 76 5.31 -0.79 8.12
CA CYS A 76 6.25 -1.75 8.69
C CYS A 76 7.64 -1.66 8.06
N SER A 77 7.77 -1.04 6.88
CA SER A 77 9.05 -0.71 6.25
C SER A 77 8.99 0.62 5.50
N GLU A 78 10.16 1.23 5.28
CA GLU A 78 10.29 2.46 4.48
C GLU A 78 9.80 2.22 3.05
N GLU A 79 10.14 1.08 2.46
CA GLU A 79 9.69 0.68 1.11
C GLU A 79 8.16 0.63 1.01
N GLU A 80 7.46 0.15 2.06
CA GLU A 80 6.00 0.15 2.10
C GLU A 80 5.43 1.57 2.11
N ALA A 81 6.06 2.46 2.88
CA ALA A 81 5.69 3.88 2.94
C ALA A 81 5.91 4.57 1.58
N GLU A 82 7.04 4.31 0.94
CA GLU A 82 7.40 4.88 -0.37
C GLU A 82 6.49 4.39 -1.48
N ARG A 83 6.19 3.08 -1.51
CA ARG A 83 5.22 2.49 -2.45
C ARG A 83 3.81 3.05 -2.24
N ALA A 84 3.48 3.44 -1.00
CA ALA A 84 2.25 4.14 -0.67
C ALA A 84 2.24 5.64 -1.01
N GLY A 85 3.33 6.15 -1.60
CA GLY A 85 3.47 7.54 -2.00
C GLY A 85 3.87 8.48 -0.87
N PHE A 86 4.38 7.98 0.25
CA PHE A 86 4.95 8.79 1.32
C PHE A 86 6.45 8.99 1.09
N ARG A 87 6.94 10.20 1.36
CA ARG A 87 8.38 10.52 1.33
C ARG A 87 8.96 10.59 2.75
N ARG A 88 10.27 10.36 2.89
CA ARG A 88 10.97 10.48 4.18
C ARG A 88 10.84 11.90 4.75
N ALA A 89 10.66 11.99 6.07
CA ALA A 89 10.79 13.25 6.80
C ALA A 89 12.22 13.78 6.69
N ARG A 90 12.38 15.07 6.45
CA ARG A 90 13.72 15.69 6.33
C ARG A 90 14.34 16.05 7.69
N TRP A 91 13.58 15.91 8.78
CA TRP A 91 13.90 16.41 10.12
C TRP A 91 13.25 15.52 11.19
#